data_AF-A0A0S8A7E5-F1
#
_entry.id   AF-A0A0S8A7E5-F1
#
_cell.length_a   1.000
_cell.length_b   1.000
_cell.length_c   1.000
_cell.angle_alpha   90.00
_cell.angle_beta   90.00
_cell.angle_gamma   90.00
#
_symmetry.space_group_name_H-M   'P 1'
#
loop_
_entity.id
_entity.type
_entity.pdbx_description
1 polymer ?
#
loop_
_entity_poly.entity_id
_entity_poly.type
_entity_poly.pdbx_seq_one_letter_code
_entity_poly.pdbx_strand_id
1 'polypeptide(L)'
;YNPDLEDNVWGNVRPWNRDQGVNVGELLRQAMRDNPYLKGMVQGGYYDAATDYYSAVYTISHIQPGGEFRDRFRFSWYESGHMMYLRKPDLANANNDLRSFIAWSLEDIDDYPRTAR
;
A
#
# COMPACT_ATOMS: atom_id res chain seq x y z
N TYR A 1 26.93 9.55 -9.38
CA TYR A 1 26.28 8.24 -9.54
C TYR A 1 27.21 7.22 -8.92
N ASN A 2 26.87 6.64 -7.77
CA ASN A 2 27.71 5.65 -7.11
C ASN A 2 27.11 4.26 -7.38
N PRO A 3 27.71 3.45 -8.25
CA PRO A 3 27.21 2.10 -8.57
C PRO A 3 27.42 1.08 -7.44
N ASP A 4 28.06 1.48 -6.32
CA ASP A 4 28.51 0.57 -5.25
C ASP A 4 27.53 0.47 -4.05
N LEU A 5 26.25 0.80 -4.24
CA LEU A 5 25.23 0.46 -3.24
C LEU A 5 24.93 -1.04 -3.37
N GLU A 6 25.36 -1.83 -2.39
CA GLU A 6 24.88 -3.21 -2.22
C GLU A 6 23.37 -3.20 -1.95
N ASP A 7 22.57 -3.30 -3.02
CA ASP A 7 21.14 -3.55 -2.90
C ASP A 7 20.95 -5.02 -2.49
N ASN A 8 20.65 -5.24 -1.22
CA ASN A 8 20.15 -6.53 -0.73
C ASN A 8 18.76 -6.77 -1.33
N VAL A 9 18.72 -7.30 -2.55
CA VAL A 9 17.46 -7.57 -3.25
C VAL A 9 16.68 -8.67 -2.52
N TRP A 10 17.37 -9.60 -1.83
CA TRP A 10 16.75 -10.74 -1.16
C TRP A 10 17.56 -11.23 0.05
N GLY A 11 16.98 -11.16 1.25
CA GLY A 11 17.42 -11.93 2.42
C GLY A 11 16.81 -13.34 2.46
N ASN A 12 17.29 -14.23 3.34
CA ASN A 12 16.60 -15.51 3.60
C ASN A 12 15.29 -15.26 4.35
N VAL A 13 14.24 -14.89 3.62
CA VAL A 13 12.91 -14.55 4.14
C VAL A 13 12.02 -15.77 4.38
N ARG A 14 12.57 -16.99 4.35
CA ARG A 14 11.83 -18.25 4.55
C ARG A 14 11.97 -18.72 6.00
N PRO A 15 10.99 -19.49 6.52
CA PRO A 15 9.82 -20.05 5.83
C PRO A 15 8.58 -19.14 5.86
N TRP A 16 7.94 -18.98 4.70
CA TRP A 16 6.60 -18.40 4.60
C TRP A 16 5.54 -19.49 4.72
N ASN A 17 4.44 -19.20 5.42
CA ASN A 17 3.25 -20.05 5.36
C ASN A 17 2.67 -19.97 3.93
N ARG A 18 2.56 -21.12 3.25
CA ARG A 18 2.04 -21.25 1.88
C ARG A 18 0.75 -22.06 1.84
N ASP A 19 -0.10 -21.89 2.85
CA ASP A 19 -1.42 -22.50 2.87
C ASP A 19 -2.21 -22.10 1.61
N GLN A 20 -2.51 -23.09 0.76
CA GLN A 20 -3.23 -22.88 -0.49
C GLN A 20 -4.71 -22.55 -0.27
N GLY A 21 -5.23 -22.74 0.94
CA GLY A 21 -6.59 -22.32 1.32
C GLY A 21 -6.71 -20.82 1.62
N VAL A 22 -5.59 -20.11 1.80
CA VAL A 22 -5.61 -18.68 2.15
C VAL A 22 -5.77 -17.83 0.89
N ASN A 23 -6.93 -17.21 0.72
CA ASN A 23 -7.17 -16.19 -0.30
C ASN A 23 -7.28 -14.80 0.34
N VAL A 24 -6.14 -14.11 0.43
CA VAL A 24 -6.04 -12.78 1.07
C VAL A 24 -6.90 -11.73 0.35
N GLY A 25 -7.03 -11.82 -0.97
CA GLY A 25 -7.85 -10.89 -1.75
C GLY A 25 -9.33 -10.97 -1.36
N GLU A 26 -9.86 -12.19 -1.23
CA GLU A 26 -11.25 -12.41 -0.81
C GLU A 26 -11.49 -11.99 0.65
N LEU A 27 -10.53 -12.28 1.55
CA LEU A 27 -10.61 -11.84 2.95
C LEU A 27 -10.62 -10.31 3.06
N LEU A 28 -9.77 -9.62 2.29
CA LEU A 28 -9.76 -8.16 2.23
C LEU A 28 -11.07 -7.62 1.64
N ARG A 29 -11.58 -8.25 0.57
CA ARG A 29 -12.88 -7.90 -0.03
C ARG A 29 -14.02 -8.00 0.99
N GLN A 30 -14.03 -9.07 1.79
CA GLN A 30 -15.02 -9.27 2.84
C GLN A 30 -14.88 -8.21 3.92
N ALA A 31 -13.67 -7.96 4.43
CA ALA A 31 -13.43 -6.94 5.45
C ALA A 31 -13.87 -5.53 5.00
N MET A 32 -13.63 -5.17 3.74
CA MET A 32 -14.08 -3.88 3.17
C MET A 32 -15.59 -3.79 2.94
N ARG A 33 -16.25 -4.93 2.71
CA ARG A 33 -17.71 -4.99 2.65
C ARG A 33 -18.32 -4.81 4.04
N ASP A 34 -17.75 -5.47 5.03
CA ASP A 34 -18.25 -5.48 6.41
C ASP A 34 -17.97 -4.14 7.13
N ASN A 35 -16.90 -3.44 6.75
CA ASN A 35 -16.58 -2.11 7.27
C ASN A 35 -16.62 -1.05 6.14
N PRO A 36 -17.71 -0.29 6.01
CA PRO A 36 -17.83 0.79 5.02
C PRO A 36 -16.77 1.88 5.12
N TYR A 37 -16.17 2.06 6.30
CA TYR A 37 -15.14 3.07 6.57
C TYR A 37 -13.72 2.56 6.36
N LEU A 38 -13.53 1.27 6.05
CA LEU A 38 -12.20 0.72 5.79
C LEU A 38 -11.65 1.27 4.47
N LYS A 39 -10.54 2.01 4.57
CA LYS A 39 -9.79 2.58 3.44
C LYS A 39 -8.40 1.95 3.36
N GLY A 40 -7.85 1.84 2.15
CA GLY A 40 -6.55 1.23 1.89
C GLY A 40 -5.59 2.18 1.18
N MET A 41 -4.31 2.10 1.53
CA MET A 41 -3.23 2.79 0.83
C MET A 41 -2.21 1.76 0.35
N VAL A 42 -1.77 1.89 -0.89
CA VAL A 42 -0.64 1.14 -1.45
C VAL A 42 0.48 2.12 -1.77
N GLN A 43 1.65 1.86 -1.22
CA GLN A 43 2.85 2.64 -1.47
C GLN A 43 3.90 1.73 -2.12
N GLY A 44 4.41 2.12 -3.28
CA GLY A 44 5.34 1.29 -4.04
C GLY A 44 6.37 2.09 -4.82
N GLY A 45 7.44 1.42 -5.23
CA GLY A 45 8.48 1.98 -6.09
C GLY A 45 8.21 1.71 -7.56
N TYR A 46 8.46 2.68 -8.45
CA TYR A 46 8.39 2.48 -9.89
C TYR A 46 9.43 1.47 -10.40
N TYR A 47 10.54 1.31 -9.68
CA TYR A 47 11.63 0.41 -10.02
C TYR A 47 11.61 -0.87 -9.18
N ASP A 48 10.47 -1.20 -8.57
CA ASP A 48 10.28 -2.43 -7.82
C ASP A 48 10.00 -3.61 -8.76
N ALA A 49 10.95 -4.56 -8.83
CA ALA A 49 10.81 -5.78 -9.61
C ALA A 49 10.16 -6.94 -8.84
N ALA A 50 9.97 -6.81 -7.52
CA ALA A 50 9.32 -7.82 -6.67
C ALA A 50 7.81 -7.60 -6.60
N THR A 51 7.39 -6.34 -6.48
CA THR A 51 5.98 -5.92 -6.48
C THR A 51 5.78 -4.75 -7.44
N ASP A 52 5.69 -5.07 -8.73
CA ASP A 52 5.59 -4.06 -9.77
C ASP A 52 4.26 -3.29 -9.73
N TYR A 53 4.30 -2.07 -10.26
CA TYR A 53 3.16 -1.15 -10.35
C TYR A 53 1.90 -1.81 -10.92
N TYR A 54 2.03 -2.53 -12.04
CA TYR A 54 0.88 -3.07 -12.76
C TYR A 54 0.26 -4.22 -11.98
N SER A 55 1.07 -5.12 -11.43
CA SER A 55 0.59 -6.19 -10.56
C SER A 55 -0.17 -5.65 -9.37
N ALA A 56 0.34 -4.61 -8.70
CA ALA A 56 -0.33 -4.00 -7.56
C ALA A 56 -1.69 -3.37 -7.93
N VAL A 57 -1.74 -2.56 -9.00
CA VAL A 57 -3.01 -1.97 -9.47
C VAL A 57 -3.99 -3.04 -9.94
N TYR A 58 -3.48 -4.06 -10.65
CA TYR A 58 -4.28 -5.20 -11.12
C TYR A 58 -4.88 -5.95 -9.93
N THR A 59 -4.08 -6.34 -8.95
CA THR A 59 -4.55 -7.07 -7.76
C THR A 59 -5.64 -6.31 -7.03
N ILE A 60 -5.42 -5.02 -6.73
CA ILE A 60 -6.42 -4.22 -5.99
C ILE A 60 -7.69 -3.99 -6.81
N SER A 61 -7.58 -3.73 -8.13
CA SER A 61 -8.76 -3.58 -8.99
C SER A 61 -9.58 -4.87 -9.13
N HIS A 62 -8.95 -6.03 -8.95
CA HIS A 62 -9.60 -7.34 -9.01
C HIS A 62 -10.17 -7.83 -7.68
N ILE A 63 -9.90 -7.14 -6.56
CA ILE A 63 -10.55 -7.44 -5.27
C ILE A 63 -12.07 -7.28 -5.41
N GLN A 64 -12.55 -6.27 -6.15
CA GLN A 64 -13.98 -6.08 -6.40
C GLN A 64 -14.20 -5.62 -7.86
N PRO A 65 -14.50 -6.55 -8.78
CA PRO A 65 -14.68 -6.25 -10.21
C PRO A 65 -15.75 -5.20 -10.50
N GLY A 66 -16.74 -5.05 -9.61
CA GLY A 66 -17.79 -4.02 -9.70
C GLY A 66 -17.32 -2.60 -9.40
N GLY A 67 -16.09 -2.40 -8.92
CA GLY A 67 -15.50 -1.09 -8.68
C GLY A 67 -15.95 -0.37 -7.39
N GLU A 68 -16.79 -1.00 -6.56
CA GLU A 68 -17.37 -0.40 -5.35
C GLU A 68 -16.35 0.13 -4.33
N PHE A 69 -15.11 -0.39 -4.36
CA PHE A 69 -14.05 0.02 -3.44
C PHE A 69 -13.04 1.00 -4.06
N ARG A 70 -13.19 1.39 -5.33
CA ARG A 70 -12.20 2.22 -6.03
C ARG A 70 -11.94 3.54 -5.32
N ASP A 71 -12.99 4.16 -4.78
CA ASP A 71 -12.88 5.45 -4.08
C ASP A 71 -12.28 5.31 -2.66
N ARG A 72 -12.09 4.08 -2.16
CA ARG A 72 -11.52 3.78 -0.84
C ARG A 72 -10.04 3.41 -0.89
N PHE A 73 -9.45 3.30 -2.08
CA PHE A 73 -8.03 3.03 -2.25
C PHE A 73 -7.26 4.25 -2.75
N ARG A 74 -6.07 4.44 -2.18
CA ARG A 74 -5.08 5.41 -2.67
C ARG A 74 -3.79 4.69 -3.02
N PHE A 75 -3.16 5.15 -4.10
CA PHE A 75 -1.87 4.64 -4.54
C PHE A 75 -0.87 5.80 -4.57
N SER A 76 0.29 5.58 -3.99
CA SER A 76 1.43 6.49 -4.10
C SER A 76 2.64 5.73 -4.64
N TRP A 77 3.33 6.37 -5.57
CA TRP A 77 4.42 5.76 -6.31
C TRP A 77 5.65 6.65 -6.26
N TYR A 78 6.80 6.04 -6.02
CA TYR A 78 8.06 6.73 -5.79
C TYR A 78 9.13 6.29 -6.78
N GLU A 79 10.11 7.13 -7.05
CA GLU A 79 11.26 6.83 -7.92
C GLU A 79 12.30 5.90 -7.26
N SER A 80 11.84 4.99 -6.40
CA SER A 80 12.64 3.99 -5.72
C SER A 80 12.28 2.58 -6.19
N GLY A 81 13.07 1.61 -5.75
CA GLY A 81 12.73 0.18 -5.88
C GLY A 81 11.81 -0.31 -4.76
N HIS A 82 11.91 -1.60 -4.45
CA HIS A 82 11.09 -2.27 -3.42
C HIS A 82 11.12 -1.57 -2.05
N MET A 83 12.31 -1.18 -1.63
CA MET A 83 12.55 -0.51 -0.34
C MET A 83 12.47 1.01 -0.53
N MET A 84 11.27 1.51 -0.86
CA MET A 84 11.06 2.92 -1.25
C MET A 84 11.45 3.96 -0.19
N TYR A 85 11.59 3.54 1.06
CA TYR A 85 12.06 4.36 2.18
C TYR A 85 13.59 4.54 2.26
N LEU A 86 14.39 3.85 1.44
CA LEU A 86 15.85 4.01 1.47
C LEU A 86 16.32 5.31 0.82
N ARG A 87 15.65 5.76 -0.24
CA ARG A 87 15.92 7.04 -0.88
C ARG A 87 15.30 8.15 -0.01
N LYS A 88 16.15 8.97 0.64
CA LYS A 88 15.70 10.02 1.57
C LYS A 88 14.58 10.95 1.02
N PRO A 89 14.64 11.42 -0.25
CA PRO A 89 13.53 12.17 -0.85
C PRO A 89 12.20 11.40 -0.83
N ASP A 90 12.24 10.12 -1.19
CA ASP A 90 11.05 9.28 -1.30
C ASP A 90 10.52 8.90 0.09
N LEU A 91 11.39 8.68 1.07
CA LEU A 91 10.98 8.54 2.48
C LEU A 91 10.22 9.77 3.00
N ALA A 92 10.72 10.97 2.70
CA ALA A 92 10.05 12.21 3.12
C ALA A 92 8.66 12.33 2.47
N ASN A 93 8.58 12.05 1.17
CA ASN A 93 7.32 12.05 0.42
C ASN A 93 6.36 10.97 0.92
N ALA A 94 6.83 9.75 1.14
CA ALA A 94 6.05 8.63 1.66
C ALA A 94 5.44 8.92 3.03
N ASN A 95 6.19 9.59 3.90
CA ASN A 95 5.67 10.06 5.19
C ASN A 95 4.58 11.14 5.02
N ASN A 96 4.74 12.06 4.07
CA ASN A 96 3.73 13.11 3.80
C ASN A 96 2.44 12.53 3.21
N ASP A 97 2.57 11.57 2.29
CA ASP A 97 1.43 10.86 1.72
C ASP A 97 0.69 10.05 2.77
N LEU A 98 1.41 9.38 3.68
CA LEU A 98 0.80 8.66 4.80
C LEU A 98 0.00 9.59 5.72
N ARG A 99 0.54 10.79 6.04
CA ARG A 99 -0.21 11.79 6.83
C ARG A 99 -1.46 12.26 6.11
N SER A 100 -1.35 12.53 4.82
CA SER A 100 -2.49 12.93 3.97
C SER A 100 -3.55 11.83 3.90
N PHE A 101 -3.12 10.57 3.76
CA PHE A 101 -4.01 9.42 3.77
C PHE A 101 -4.73 9.25 5.12
N ILE A 102 -4.02 9.38 6.24
CA ILE A 102 -4.63 9.29 7.57
C ILE A 102 -5.68 10.40 7.72
N ALA A 103 -5.35 11.65 7.40
CA ALA A 103 -6.30 12.75 7.46
C ALA A 103 -7.55 12.47 6.61
N TRP A 104 -7.36 12.10 5.34
CA TRP A 104 -8.45 11.72 4.44
C TRP A 104 -9.26 10.52 4.95
N SER A 105 -8.62 9.54 5.58
CA SER A 105 -9.30 8.35 6.10
C SER A 105 -10.30 8.66 7.21
N LEU A 106 -10.07 9.77 7.91
CA LEU A 106 -10.88 10.22 9.04
C LEU A 106 -12.01 11.19 8.67
N GLU A 107 -12.00 11.73 7.44
CA GLU A 107 -13.01 12.71 6.97
C GLU A 107 -14.45 12.17 6.99
N ASP A 108 -14.64 10.87 6.77
CA ASP A 108 -15.96 10.24 6.68
C ASP A 108 -16.52 9.79 8.05
N ILE A 109 -15.78 10.00 9.13
CA ILE A 109 -16.20 9.63 10.49
C ILE A 109 -16.73 10.89 11.18
N ASP A 110 -18.04 11.07 11.15
CA ASP A 110 -18.70 12.07 11.98
C ASP A 110 -18.37 11.77 13.46
N ASP A 111 -17.76 12.76 14.13
CA ASP A 111 -17.29 12.74 15.53
C ASP A 111 -15.87 12.21 15.83
N TYR A 112 -15.01 11.94 14.82
CA TYR A 112 -13.58 11.71 15.09
C TYR A 112 -12.89 13.03 15.52
N PRO A 113 -12.09 13.08 16.62
CA PRO A 113 -11.66 14.35 17.20
C PRO A 113 -10.84 15.16 16.20
N ARG A 114 -11.41 16.28 15.72
CA ARG A 114 -10.80 17.23 14.76
C ARG A 114 -9.69 18.10 15.35
N THR A 115 -9.06 17.66 16.43
CA THR A 115 -8.00 18.41 17.12
C THR A 115 -6.87 17.48 17.52
N ALA A 116 -5.77 17.57 16.77
CA ALA A 116 -4.46 17.30 17.34
C ALA A 116 -4.09 18.52 18.21
N ARG A 117 -3.93 18.31 19.52
CA ARG A 117 -3.24 19.25 20.40
C ARG A 117 -1.74 18.95 20.37
#